data_AF-A0A2W5UTR3-F1
#
_entry.id   AF-A0A2W5UTR3-F1
#
_cell.length_a   1.000
_cell.length_b   1.000
_cell.length_c   1.000
_cell.angle_alpha   90.00
_cell.angle_beta   90.00
_cell.angle_gamma   90.00
#
_symmetry.space_group_name_H-M   'P 1'
#
loop_
_entity.id
_entity.type
_entity.pdbx_description
1 polymer ?
#
loop_
_entity_poly.entity_id
_entity_poly.type
_entity_poly.pdbx_seq_one_letter_code
_entity_poly.pdbx_strand_id
1 'polypeptide(L)'
;MANALFLALALLAQNGQAGAQPSLNAAPTDEYGYVAWCYGALGGYASLYDQVMPEVTRIEKAFPGPDGVQAALKTYPEMRAQAQKDLKAFASAITAAEKASPRPISEYGAAQVKRGAAIWQGAGSVDKARLAQMWMSWSPPGDCERRAKALEVKSSILGRALNYNSGSATTPPPAPTTPEPTPTPAETPAPAPAAPAAKPAAATTAPTPKPKTAAAPAKTLPPIGGNEIIVDPVNPVPCAGSLIPAKRGGRDVLICKPN
;
A
#
# COMPACT_ATOMS: atom_id res chain seq x y z
N MET A 1 -14.98 -53.38 -9.71
CA MET A 1 -15.39 -52.06 -10.23
C MET A 1 -15.40 -51.02 -9.11
N ALA A 2 -14.23 -50.65 -8.59
CA ALA A 2 -14.11 -49.73 -7.44
C ALA A 2 -12.95 -48.71 -7.57
N ASN A 3 -12.30 -48.63 -8.74
CA ASN A 3 -11.16 -47.72 -8.97
C ASN A 3 -11.51 -46.45 -9.76
N ALA A 4 -12.76 -46.30 -10.22
CA ALA A 4 -13.16 -45.12 -10.99
C ALA A 4 -13.65 -43.94 -10.12
N LEU A 5 -14.08 -44.20 -8.87
CA LEU A 5 -14.61 -43.13 -8.01
C LEU A 5 -13.52 -42.23 -7.38
N PHE A 6 -12.30 -42.74 -7.21
CA PHE A 6 -11.20 -41.95 -6.62
C PHE A 6 -10.57 -40.95 -7.59
N LEU A 7 -10.69 -41.17 -8.90
CA LEU A 7 -10.20 -40.22 -9.91
C LEU A 7 -11.14 -39.01 -10.09
N ALA A 8 -12.42 -39.12 -9.73
CA ALA A 8 -13.37 -38.02 -9.82
C ALA A 8 -13.23 -37.01 -8.66
N LEU A 9 -12.81 -37.43 -7.46
CA LEU A 9 -12.59 -36.51 -6.33
C LEU A 9 -11.30 -35.69 -6.44
N ALA A 10 -10.30 -36.16 -7.19
CA ALA A 10 -9.04 -35.41 -7.36
C ALA A 10 -9.16 -34.21 -8.31
N LEU A 11 -10.14 -34.20 -9.22
CA LEU A 11 -10.34 -33.08 -10.15
C LEU A 11 -11.17 -31.93 -9.58
N LEU A 12 -11.99 -32.14 -8.52
CA LEU A 12 -12.72 -31.03 -7.88
C LEU A 12 -11.87 -30.22 -6.88
N ALA A 13 -10.66 -30.68 -6.54
CA ALA A 13 -9.76 -29.94 -5.65
C ALA A 13 -8.87 -28.91 -6.37
N GLN A 14 -8.80 -28.93 -7.72
CA GLN A 14 -7.95 -28.00 -8.49
C GLN A 14 -8.66 -26.71 -8.93
N ASN A 15 -9.98 -26.58 -8.72
CA ASN A 15 -10.73 -25.39 -9.11
C ASN A 15 -10.68 -24.21 -8.09
N GLY A 16 -9.81 -24.28 -7.08
CA GLY A 16 -9.66 -23.21 -6.07
C GLY A 16 -8.42 -22.33 -6.23
N GLN A 17 -7.45 -22.73 -7.06
CA GLN A 17 -6.17 -22.02 -7.19
C GLN A 17 -5.70 -22.07 -8.63
N ALA A 18 -6.40 -21.35 -9.51
CA ALA A 18 -5.76 -20.83 -10.71
C ALA A 18 -4.50 -20.09 -10.24
N GLY A 19 -3.33 -20.55 -10.68
CA GLY A 19 -2.03 -20.13 -10.18
C GLY A 19 -1.89 -18.61 -10.17
N ALA A 20 -2.11 -18.00 -9.01
CA ALA A 20 -1.66 -16.66 -8.74
C ALA A 20 -0.14 -16.74 -8.63
N GLN A 21 0.56 -16.42 -9.73
CA GLN A 21 1.87 -15.79 -9.60
C GLN A 21 1.74 -14.74 -8.49
N PRO A 22 2.66 -14.68 -7.51
CA PRO A 22 2.57 -13.69 -6.45
C PRO A 22 2.53 -12.33 -7.12
N SER A 23 1.35 -11.72 -7.16
CA SER A 23 1.19 -10.36 -7.65
C SER A 23 2.20 -9.51 -6.88
N LEU A 24 2.93 -8.63 -7.56
CA LEU A 24 3.83 -7.70 -6.89
C LEU A 24 3.08 -6.91 -5.78
N ASN A 25 1.77 -6.74 -5.98
CA ASN A 25 0.85 -6.09 -5.06
C ASN A 25 0.03 -7.08 -4.22
N ALA A 26 0.50 -8.33 -4.04
CA ALA A 26 -0.18 -9.31 -3.21
C ALA A 26 -0.28 -8.84 -1.75
N ALA A 27 -1.38 -9.22 -1.09
CA ALA A 27 -1.61 -8.86 0.30
C ALA A 27 -0.56 -9.50 1.23
N PRO A 28 -0.10 -8.78 2.27
CA PRO A 28 0.75 -9.34 3.32
C PRO A 28 0.06 -10.50 4.07
N THR A 29 0.84 -11.39 4.66
CA THR A 29 0.29 -12.51 5.43
C THR A 29 -0.08 -12.13 6.86
N ASP A 30 0.58 -11.12 7.45
CA ASP A 30 0.29 -10.64 8.79
C ASP A 30 -1.05 -9.89 8.88
N GLU A 31 -1.72 -9.90 10.04
CA GLU A 31 -3.06 -9.31 10.18
C GLU A 31 -3.07 -7.79 9.97
N TYR A 32 -2.14 -7.07 10.59
CA TYR A 32 -2.09 -5.61 10.50
C TYR A 32 -1.81 -5.13 9.07
N GLY A 33 -0.76 -5.68 8.45
CA GLY A 33 -0.38 -5.38 7.08
C GLY A 33 -1.45 -5.77 6.07
N TYR A 34 -2.17 -6.88 6.29
CA TYR A 34 -3.28 -7.26 5.42
C TYR A 34 -4.46 -6.30 5.51
N VAL A 35 -4.86 -5.87 6.71
CA VAL A 35 -5.94 -4.88 6.88
C VAL A 35 -5.55 -3.53 6.28
N ALA A 36 -4.30 -3.11 6.47
CA ALA A 36 -3.75 -1.91 5.83
C ALA A 36 -3.75 -2.02 4.29
N TRP A 37 -3.38 -3.18 3.74
CA TRP A 37 -3.48 -3.46 2.32
C TRP A 37 -4.93 -3.43 1.82
N CYS A 38 -5.87 -4.03 2.55
CA CYS A 38 -7.31 -4.00 2.22
C CYS A 38 -7.84 -2.56 2.18
N TYR A 39 -7.41 -1.71 3.12
CA TYR A 39 -7.75 -0.28 3.12
C TYR A 39 -7.29 0.42 1.86
N GLY A 40 -6.04 0.21 1.44
CA GLY A 40 -5.50 0.78 0.20
C GLY A 40 -6.23 0.27 -1.05
N ALA A 41 -6.45 -1.04 -1.14
CA ALA A 41 -7.09 -1.68 -2.29
C ALA A 41 -8.54 -1.22 -2.47
N LEU A 42 -9.31 -1.20 -1.36
CA LEU A 42 -10.69 -0.71 -1.37
C LEU A 42 -10.77 0.80 -1.59
N GLY A 43 -9.80 1.56 -1.08
CA GLY A 43 -9.71 3.00 -1.29
C GLY A 43 -9.52 3.35 -2.77
N GLY A 44 -8.60 2.65 -3.46
CA GLY A 44 -8.42 2.78 -4.90
C GLY A 44 -9.68 2.42 -5.67
N TYR A 45 -10.32 1.29 -5.33
CA TYR A 45 -11.58 0.86 -5.94
C TYR A 45 -12.69 1.92 -5.82
N ALA A 46 -12.91 2.45 -4.61
CA ALA A 46 -13.93 3.45 -4.34
C ALA A 46 -13.63 4.79 -5.04
N SER A 47 -12.35 5.14 -5.19
CA SER A 47 -11.93 6.37 -5.88
C SER A 47 -12.22 6.37 -7.39
N LEU A 48 -12.27 5.19 -8.00
CA LEU A 48 -12.52 5.05 -9.44
C LEU A 48 -13.99 5.09 -9.82
N TYR A 49 -14.90 5.04 -8.85
CA TYR A 49 -16.34 4.92 -9.06
C TYR A 49 -16.87 5.91 -10.11
N ASP A 50 -16.67 7.22 -9.89
CA ASP A 50 -17.23 8.25 -10.78
C ASP A 50 -16.60 8.20 -12.19
N GLN A 51 -15.37 7.71 -12.31
CA GLN A 51 -14.67 7.55 -13.58
C GLN A 51 -15.20 6.37 -14.40
N VAL A 52 -15.54 5.25 -13.75
CA VAL A 52 -15.94 4.01 -14.44
C VAL A 52 -17.44 3.94 -14.72
N MET A 53 -18.28 4.58 -13.90
CA MET A 53 -19.74 4.48 -13.98
C MET A 53 -20.35 4.78 -15.37
N PRO A 54 -19.85 5.72 -16.18
CA PRO A 54 -20.37 5.94 -17.54
C PRO A 54 -20.21 4.70 -18.43
N GLU A 55 -19.06 4.03 -18.36
CA GLU A 55 -18.79 2.80 -19.12
C GLU A 55 -19.52 1.59 -18.53
N VAL A 56 -19.59 1.48 -17.19
CA VAL A 56 -20.42 0.46 -16.52
C VAL A 56 -21.88 0.58 -16.99
N THR A 57 -22.42 1.79 -17.00
CA THR A 57 -23.79 2.05 -17.48
C THR A 57 -23.99 1.65 -18.93
N ARG A 58 -22.98 1.90 -19.79
CA ARG A 58 -23.01 1.47 -21.20
C ARG A 58 -22.99 -0.05 -21.32
N ILE A 59 -22.14 -0.73 -20.54
CA ILE A 59 -21.98 -2.19 -20.53
C ILE A 59 -23.28 -2.85 -20.06
N GLU A 60 -23.85 -2.43 -18.93
CA GLU A 60 -25.10 -2.97 -18.39
C GLU A 60 -26.28 -2.81 -19.36
N LYS A 61 -26.34 -1.68 -20.10
CA LYS A 61 -27.36 -1.47 -21.13
C LYS A 61 -27.17 -2.38 -22.35
N ALA A 62 -25.92 -2.64 -22.74
CA ALA A 62 -25.60 -3.51 -23.87
C ALA A 62 -25.80 -4.99 -23.54
N PHE A 63 -25.58 -5.37 -22.28
CA PHE A 63 -25.64 -6.74 -21.77
C PHE A 63 -26.45 -6.80 -20.46
N PRO A 64 -27.78 -6.65 -20.52
CA PRO A 64 -28.61 -6.68 -19.33
C PRO A 64 -28.50 -8.02 -18.61
N GLY A 65 -28.24 -7.98 -17.31
CA GLY A 65 -28.32 -9.15 -16.44
C GLY A 65 -29.74 -9.71 -16.32
N PRO A 66 -29.92 -10.86 -15.65
CA PRO A 66 -31.22 -11.54 -15.55
C PRO A 66 -32.30 -10.69 -14.88
N ASP A 67 -31.92 -9.82 -13.95
CA ASP A 67 -32.82 -8.91 -13.22
C ASP A 67 -33.01 -7.55 -13.93
N GLY A 68 -32.36 -7.37 -15.09
CA GLY A 68 -32.40 -6.16 -15.90
C GLY A 68 -31.46 -5.03 -15.45
N VAL A 69 -31.26 -4.08 -16.36
CA VAL A 69 -30.31 -2.95 -16.21
C VAL A 69 -30.60 -2.11 -14.96
N GLN A 70 -31.88 -1.87 -14.65
CA GLN A 70 -32.27 -0.99 -13.54
C GLN A 70 -31.89 -1.58 -12.18
N ALA A 71 -32.02 -2.91 -12.02
CA ALA A 71 -31.61 -3.60 -10.81
C ALA A 71 -30.08 -3.58 -10.67
N ALA A 72 -29.35 -3.87 -11.74
CA ALA A 72 -27.88 -3.82 -11.77
C ALA A 72 -27.37 -2.40 -11.43
N LEU A 73 -27.94 -1.36 -12.03
CA LEU A 73 -27.49 0.02 -11.77
C LEU A 73 -27.76 0.50 -10.34
N LYS A 74 -28.69 -0.12 -9.62
CA LYS A 74 -28.98 0.17 -8.21
C LYS A 74 -27.91 -0.38 -7.26
N THR A 75 -27.25 -1.49 -7.61
CA THR A 75 -26.27 -2.14 -6.72
C THR A 75 -24.96 -1.34 -6.63
N TYR A 76 -24.57 -0.61 -7.68
CA TYR A 76 -23.30 0.12 -7.69
C TYR A 76 -23.22 1.23 -6.62
N PRO A 77 -24.22 2.13 -6.46
CA PRO A 77 -24.24 3.09 -5.35
C PRO A 77 -24.20 2.43 -3.97
N GLU A 78 -24.93 1.31 -3.80
CA GLU A 78 -24.96 0.56 -2.54
C GLU A 78 -23.59 -0.03 -2.21
N MET A 79 -22.90 -0.59 -3.21
CA MET A 79 -21.55 -1.11 -3.09
C MET A 79 -20.53 0.01 -2.78
N ARG A 80 -20.68 1.21 -3.37
CA ARG A 80 -19.86 2.39 -3.01
C ARG A 80 -20.09 2.78 -1.55
N ALA A 81 -21.34 2.83 -1.11
CA ALA A 81 -21.68 3.16 0.27
C ALA A 81 -21.14 2.12 1.26
N GLN A 82 -21.19 0.83 0.90
CA GLN A 82 -20.60 -0.25 1.69
C GLN A 82 -19.08 -0.09 1.77
N ALA A 83 -18.40 0.12 0.63
CA ALA A 83 -16.95 0.34 0.60
C ALA A 83 -16.52 1.50 1.51
N GLN A 84 -17.30 2.59 1.56
CA GLN A 84 -17.02 3.71 2.47
C GLN A 84 -17.16 3.35 3.96
N LYS A 85 -18.10 2.46 4.31
CA LYS A 85 -18.23 1.95 5.69
C LYS A 85 -17.04 1.06 6.04
N ASP A 86 -16.66 0.16 5.14
CA ASP A 86 -15.54 -0.75 5.36
C ASP A 86 -14.22 -0.01 5.48
N LEU A 87 -14.00 1.04 4.68
CA LEU A 87 -12.84 1.92 4.82
C LEU A 87 -12.74 2.55 6.22
N LYS A 88 -13.87 2.96 6.82
CA LYS A 88 -13.88 3.46 8.19
C LYS A 88 -13.56 2.37 9.21
N ALA A 89 -14.10 1.17 9.03
CA ALA A 89 -13.83 0.03 9.89
C ALA A 89 -12.33 -0.37 9.84
N PHE A 90 -11.75 -0.41 8.64
CA PHE A 90 -10.33 -0.72 8.45
C PHE A 90 -9.44 0.38 9.06
N ALA A 91 -9.78 1.66 8.87
CA ALA A 91 -9.06 2.76 9.49
C ALA A 91 -9.11 2.69 11.03
N SER A 92 -10.27 2.33 11.60
CA SER A 92 -10.42 2.12 13.05
C SER A 92 -9.51 0.99 13.54
N ALA A 93 -9.54 -0.17 12.87
CA ALA A 93 -8.71 -1.32 13.21
C ALA A 93 -7.20 -1.02 13.13
N ILE A 94 -6.75 -0.31 12.08
CA ILE A 94 -5.35 0.11 11.90
C ILE A 94 -4.95 1.06 13.03
N THR A 95 -5.77 2.08 13.31
CA THR A 95 -5.51 3.06 14.37
C THR A 95 -5.46 2.39 15.75
N ALA A 96 -6.37 1.44 16.01
CA ALA A 96 -6.38 0.67 17.25
C ALA A 96 -5.09 -0.14 17.40
N ALA A 97 -4.64 -0.81 16.33
CA ALA A 97 -3.41 -1.58 16.32
C ALA A 97 -2.18 -0.71 16.54
N GLU A 98 -2.11 0.46 15.93
CA GLU A 98 -1.01 1.41 16.11
C GLU A 98 -0.93 1.91 17.54
N LYS A 99 -2.06 2.27 18.16
CA LYS A 99 -2.12 2.70 19.56
C LYS A 99 -1.78 1.57 20.54
N ALA A 100 -2.10 0.34 20.17
CA ALA A 100 -1.85 -0.85 20.99
C ALA A 100 -0.44 -1.42 20.80
N SER A 101 0.35 -0.88 19.88
CA SER A 101 1.69 -1.37 19.58
C SER A 101 2.74 -0.70 20.45
N PRO A 102 3.67 -1.44 21.07
CA PRO A 102 4.80 -0.87 21.80
C PRO A 102 5.87 -0.25 20.88
N ARG A 103 5.76 -0.47 19.57
CA ARG A 103 6.66 0.09 18.54
C ARG A 103 5.85 0.89 17.52
N PRO A 104 6.42 1.95 16.92
CA PRO A 104 5.76 2.65 15.82
C PRO A 104 5.66 1.72 14.60
N ILE A 105 4.44 1.28 14.27
CA ILE A 105 4.16 0.40 13.12
C ILE A 105 3.47 1.14 11.96
N SER A 106 3.14 2.42 12.13
CA SER A 106 2.42 3.24 11.16
C SER A 106 3.12 3.34 9.80
N GLU A 107 4.46 3.41 9.78
CA GLU A 107 5.24 3.42 8.54
C GLU A 107 5.06 2.13 7.73
N TYR A 108 5.02 0.98 8.41
CA TYR A 108 4.72 -0.30 7.78
C TYR A 108 3.28 -0.33 7.27
N GLY A 109 2.33 0.15 8.06
CA GLY A 109 0.92 0.27 7.65
C GLY A 109 0.76 1.13 6.41
N ALA A 110 1.36 2.31 6.38
CA ALA A 110 1.35 3.23 5.24
C ALA A 110 1.94 2.57 3.97
N ALA A 111 3.03 1.81 4.10
CA ALA A 111 3.59 1.06 2.98
C ALA A 111 2.61 0.00 2.44
N GLN A 112 1.87 -0.69 3.32
CA GLN A 112 0.86 -1.66 2.90
C GLN A 112 -0.39 -1.01 2.30
N VAL A 113 -0.83 0.14 2.83
CA VAL A 113 -1.89 0.95 2.20
C VAL A 113 -1.47 1.32 0.78
N LYS A 114 -0.25 1.81 0.59
CA LYS A 114 0.27 2.13 -0.75
C LYS A 114 0.31 0.90 -1.66
N ARG A 115 0.72 -0.25 -1.14
CA ARG A 115 0.74 -1.52 -1.86
C ARG A 115 -0.66 -2.02 -2.25
N GLY A 116 -1.65 -1.84 -1.40
CA GLY A 116 -3.04 -2.17 -1.71
C GLY A 116 -3.61 -1.26 -2.80
N ALA A 117 -3.39 0.04 -2.67
CA ALA A 117 -3.73 1.00 -3.70
C ALA A 117 -2.97 0.74 -5.02
N ALA A 118 -1.83 0.04 -4.93
CA ALA A 118 -1.01 -0.29 -6.09
C ALA A 118 -1.71 -1.22 -7.11
N ILE A 119 -2.74 -1.96 -6.70
CA ILE A 119 -3.56 -2.80 -7.59
C ILE A 119 -4.27 -1.97 -8.67
N TRP A 120 -4.59 -0.72 -8.34
CA TRP A 120 -5.25 0.23 -9.24
C TRP A 120 -4.29 1.17 -9.95
N GLN A 121 -2.97 0.96 -9.77
CA GLN A 121 -1.98 1.74 -10.51
C GLN A 121 -2.08 1.39 -11.98
N GLY A 122 -2.03 2.41 -12.83
CA GLY A 122 -2.28 2.26 -14.26
C GLY A 122 -3.76 2.32 -14.66
N ALA A 123 -4.69 2.56 -13.73
CA ALA A 123 -6.09 2.82 -14.08
C ALA A 123 -6.24 4.01 -15.07
N GLY A 124 -5.34 4.99 -15.02
CA GLY A 124 -5.29 6.10 -15.98
C GLY A 124 -4.63 5.78 -17.32
N SER A 125 -3.90 4.66 -17.44
CA SER A 125 -3.21 4.26 -18.67
C SER A 125 -3.94 3.18 -19.47
N VAL A 126 -4.95 2.54 -18.89
CA VAL A 126 -5.82 1.59 -19.59
C VAL A 126 -6.98 2.31 -20.27
N ASP A 127 -7.54 1.72 -21.31
CA ASP A 127 -8.76 2.25 -21.92
C ASP A 127 -9.94 2.18 -20.94
N LYS A 128 -10.92 3.07 -21.12
CA LYS A 128 -12.05 3.24 -20.17
C LYS A 128 -12.94 2.00 -20.09
N ALA A 129 -13.14 1.29 -21.20
CA ALA A 129 -14.00 0.11 -21.24
C ALA A 129 -13.33 -1.06 -20.50
N ARG A 130 -12.03 -1.25 -20.69
CA ARG A 130 -11.22 -2.22 -19.97
C ARG A 130 -11.12 -1.89 -18.49
N LEU A 131 -10.97 -0.62 -18.14
CA LEU A 131 -11.00 -0.18 -16.74
C LEU A 131 -12.33 -0.54 -16.09
N ALA A 132 -13.45 -0.24 -16.75
CA ALA A 132 -14.78 -0.56 -16.23
C ALA A 132 -14.99 -2.07 -16.06
N GLN A 133 -14.58 -2.88 -17.04
CA GLN A 133 -14.64 -4.34 -16.92
C GLN A 133 -13.78 -4.87 -15.75
N MET A 134 -12.54 -4.37 -15.62
CA MET A 134 -11.66 -4.75 -14.52
C MET A 134 -12.27 -4.36 -13.18
N TRP A 135 -12.81 -3.15 -13.07
CA TRP A 135 -13.48 -2.64 -11.88
C TRP A 135 -14.71 -3.48 -11.52
N MET A 136 -15.59 -3.78 -12.48
CA MET A 136 -16.78 -4.62 -12.28
C MET A 136 -16.42 -6.06 -11.86
N SER A 137 -15.31 -6.59 -12.38
CA SER A 137 -14.86 -7.95 -12.07
C SER A 137 -14.10 -8.06 -10.75
N TRP A 138 -13.71 -6.93 -10.15
CA TRP A 138 -12.91 -6.93 -8.95
C TRP A 138 -13.77 -7.00 -7.71
N SER A 139 -13.37 -7.86 -6.77
CA SER A 139 -13.94 -7.92 -5.44
C SER A 139 -12.81 -7.91 -4.42
N PRO A 140 -12.93 -7.15 -3.31
CA PRO A 140 -11.96 -7.24 -2.24
C PRO A 140 -11.91 -8.69 -1.72
N PRO A 141 -10.74 -9.20 -1.31
CA PRO A 141 -10.65 -10.51 -0.71
C PRO A 141 -11.62 -10.68 0.46
N GLY A 142 -12.35 -11.79 0.50
CA GLY A 142 -13.45 -12.01 1.46
C GLY A 142 -13.05 -12.00 2.94
N ASP A 143 -11.76 -12.02 3.24
CA ASP A 143 -11.23 -11.97 4.61
C ASP A 143 -10.99 -10.55 5.15
N CYS A 144 -11.06 -9.50 4.33
CA CYS A 144 -10.73 -8.13 4.75
C CYS A 144 -11.56 -7.68 5.98
N GLU A 145 -12.89 -7.81 5.94
CA GLU A 145 -13.75 -7.45 7.07
C GLU A 145 -13.50 -8.30 8.31
N ARG A 146 -13.38 -9.62 8.13
CA ARG A 146 -13.20 -10.57 9.23
C ARG A 146 -11.89 -10.27 9.97
N ARG A 147 -10.80 -10.05 9.25
CA ARG A 147 -9.49 -9.74 9.83
C ARG A 147 -9.45 -8.35 10.45
N ALA A 148 -10.14 -7.37 9.86
CA ALA A 148 -10.25 -6.03 10.46
C ALA A 148 -10.96 -6.07 11.82
N LYS A 149 -12.11 -6.75 11.91
CA LYS A 149 -12.85 -6.93 13.18
C LYS A 149 -11.98 -7.66 14.22
N ALA A 150 -11.29 -8.73 13.81
CA ALA A 150 -10.38 -9.45 14.70
C ALA A 150 -9.21 -8.58 15.18
N LEU A 151 -8.58 -7.81 14.29
CA LEU A 151 -7.49 -6.90 14.61
C LEU A 151 -7.94 -5.81 15.58
N GLU A 152 -9.10 -5.20 15.35
CA GLU A 152 -9.64 -4.15 16.22
C GLU A 152 -9.91 -4.69 17.63
N VAL A 153 -10.57 -5.84 17.76
CA VAL A 153 -10.84 -6.47 19.07
C VAL A 153 -9.53 -6.76 19.80
N LYS A 154 -8.58 -7.45 19.15
CA LYS A 154 -7.28 -7.78 19.75
C LYS A 154 -6.52 -6.53 20.20
N SER A 155 -6.50 -5.51 19.35
CA SER A 155 -5.78 -4.25 19.61
C SER A 155 -6.44 -3.43 20.72
N SER A 156 -7.77 -3.42 20.80
CA SER A 156 -8.49 -2.74 21.87
C SER A 156 -8.18 -3.37 23.25
N ILE A 157 -8.06 -4.70 23.31
CA ILE A 157 -7.70 -5.43 24.53
C ILE A 157 -6.24 -5.14 24.91
N LEU A 158 -5.32 -5.26 23.95
CA LEU A 158 -3.89 -5.00 24.19
C LEU A 158 -3.65 -3.55 24.62
N GLY A 159 -4.30 -2.59 23.95
CA GLY A 159 -4.20 -1.18 24.27
C GLY A 159 -4.71 -0.88 25.68
N ARG A 160 -5.82 -1.50 26.10
CA ARG A 160 -6.31 -1.39 27.50
C ARG A 160 -5.32 -1.99 28.49
N ALA A 161 -4.74 -3.15 28.20
CA ALA A 161 -3.76 -3.79 29.07
C ALA A 161 -2.46 -2.97 29.22
N LEU A 162 -1.94 -2.40 28.11
CA LEU A 162 -0.77 -1.54 28.12
C LEU A 162 -1.03 -0.24 28.89
N ASN A 163 -2.20 0.38 28.69
CA ASN A 163 -2.62 1.58 29.42
C ASN A 163 -2.85 1.32 30.92
N TYR A 164 -3.40 0.17 31.30
CA TYR A 164 -3.57 -0.21 32.71
C TYR A 164 -2.22 -0.35 33.43
N ASN A 165 -1.23 -0.97 32.78
CA ASN A 165 0.11 -1.11 33.34
C ASN A 165 0.89 0.21 33.41
N SER A 166 0.68 1.13 32.45
CA SER A 166 1.28 2.47 32.51
C SER A 166 0.62 3.38 33.54
N GLY A 167 -0.67 3.20 33.85
CA GLY A 167 -1.35 3.84 34.99
C GLY A 167 -0.96 3.26 36.35
N SER A 168 -0.36 2.06 36.39
CA SER A 168 0.17 1.43 37.61
C SER A 168 1.67 1.70 37.81
N ALA A 169 2.35 2.21 36.79
CA ALA A 169 3.69 2.80 36.91
C ALA A 169 3.58 4.23 37.46
N THR A 170 3.07 4.37 38.69
CA THR A 170 3.11 5.63 39.44
C THR A 170 4.57 5.99 39.67
N THR A 171 5.08 6.90 38.85
CA THR A 171 6.15 7.81 39.25
C THR A 171 5.66 8.52 40.51
N PRO A 172 6.42 8.56 41.62
CA PRO A 172 6.02 9.32 42.81
C PRO A 172 5.66 10.75 42.38
N PRO A 173 4.58 11.35 42.90
CA PRO A 173 4.29 12.75 42.64
C PRO A 173 5.54 13.58 42.99
N PRO A 174 5.90 14.59 42.17
CA PRO A 174 6.99 15.48 42.52
C PRO A 174 6.71 16.05 43.91
N ALA A 175 7.71 15.94 44.79
CA ALA A 175 7.65 16.50 46.12
C ALA A 175 7.24 17.98 46.05
N PRO A 176 6.42 18.48 46.98
CA PRO A 176 5.96 19.87 46.95
C PRO A 176 7.16 20.80 47.01
N THR A 177 7.38 21.55 45.93
CA THR A 177 8.32 22.66 45.90
C THR A 177 7.83 23.73 46.86
N THR A 178 8.66 24.04 47.85
CA THR A 178 8.57 25.24 48.67
C THR A 178 8.36 26.47 47.77
N PRO A 179 7.39 27.36 48.06
CA PRO A 179 7.19 28.57 47.25
C PRO A 179 8.40 29.50 47.37
N GLU A 180 9.03 29.76 46.23
CA GLU A 180 10.00 30.84 46.03
C GLU A 180 9.30 32.20 46.17
N PRO A 181 9.91 33.20 46.83
CA PRO A 181 9.30 34.50 47.02
C PRO A 181 9.20 35.26 45.69
N THR A 182 8.01 35.80 45.44
CA THR A 182 7.69 36.72 44.35
C THR A 182 8.53 38.00 44.42
N PRO A 183 9.14 38.45 43.31
CA PRO A 183 9.38 39.86 43.09
C PRO A 183 8.40 40.44 42.06
N THR A 184 7.81 41.53 42.50
CA THR A 184 7.06 42.62 41.88
C THR A 184 7.08 42.74 40.33
N PRO A 185 5.92 43.02 39.70
CA PRO A 185 5.83 43.36 38.26
C PRO A 185 6.51 44.69 37.94
N ALA A 186 7.38 44.71 36.95
CA ALA A 186 7.86 45.94 36.31
C ALA A 186 7.10 46.19 34.99
N GLU A 187 6.83 47.47 34.76
CA GLU A 187 5.88 48.05 33.82
C GLU A 187 6.12 47.73 32.34
N THR A 188 5.00 47.64 31.62
CA THR A 188 4.87 47.75 30.16
C THR A 188 5.20 49.16 29.67
N PRO A 189 5.99 49.30 28.59
CA PRO A 189 5.73 50.36 27.61
C PRO A 189 5.25 49.77 26.28
N ALA A 190 4.12 50.31 25.81
CA ALA A 190 3.52 50.06 24.51
C ALA A 190 4.19 50.95 23.41
N PRO A 191 3.81 50.85 22.13
CA PRO A 191 4.73 50.64 21.01
C PRO A 191 4.95 51.90 20.14
N ALA A 192 5.95 51.85 19.25
CA ALA A 192 6.07 52.77 18.13
C ALA A 192 6.54 52.08 16.83
N PRO A 193 6.14 52.57 15.63
CA PRO A 193 5.84 51.75 14.45
C PRO A 193 6.70 52.00 13.19
N ALA A 194 6.58 51.06 12.24
CA ALA A 194 6.67 51.17 10.75
C ALA A 194 8.02 51.56 10.10
N ALA A 195 8.71 50.67 9.36
CA ALA A 195 8.52 50.33 7.92
C ALA A 195 9.70 50.88 7.06
N PRO A 196 9.89 50.57 5.76
CA PRO A 196 9.70 49.33 5.00
C PRO A 196 10.90 48.96 4.06
N ALA A 197 10.81 47.75 3.49
CA ALA A 197 11.26 47.32 2.15
C ALA A 197 12.75 47.37 1.75
N ALA A 198 13.33 46.19 1.52
CA ALA A 198 14.33 45.97 0.47
C ALA A 198 13.88 44.79 -0.42
N LYS A 199 13.71 45.08 -1.71
CA LYS A 199 13.45 44.13 -2.81
C LYS A 199 14.77 43.41 -3.22
N PRO A 200 14.75 42.41 -4.13
CA PRO A 200 15.57 41.21 -4.01
C PRO A 200 16.83 41.27 -4.89
N ALA A 201 17.96 40.83 -4.36
CA ALA A 201 19.16 40.58 -5.16
C ALA A 201 19.21 39.10 -5.57
N ALA A 202 19.15 38.87 -6.88
CA ALA A 202 19.47 37.59 -7.50
C ALA A 202 20.95 37.26 -7.29
N ALA A 203 21.23 36.04 -6.83
CA ALA A 203 22.53 35.40 -6.97
C ALA A 203 22.34 33.89 -7.15
N THR A 204 22.41 33.49 -8.41
CA THR A 204 22.77 32.16 -8.89
C THR A 204 23.98 31.59 -8.14
N THR A 205 23.85 30.39 -7.57
CA THR A 205 24.84 29.31 -7.65
C THR A 205 24.23 28.01 -7.16
N ALA A 206 24.13 27.03 -8.07
CA ALA A 206 23.83 25.64 -7.75
C ALA A 206 25.04 24.97 -7.07
N PRO A 207 24.88 24.22 -5.97
CA PRO A 207 25.88 23.28 -5.54
C PRO A 207 25.58 21.91 -6.16
N THR A 208 26.40 21.55 -7.14
CA THR A 208 26.63 20.18 -7.64
C THR A 208 26.79 19.19 -6.49
N PRO A 209 26.06 18.05 -6.45
CA PRO A 209 26.37 16.98 -5.53
C PRO A 209 27.59 16.19 -6.02
N LYS A 210 28.64 16.19 -5.19
CA LYS A 210 29.83 15.35 -5.31
C LYS A 210 29.42 13.86 -5.32
N PRO A 211 29.91 13.03 -6.28
CA PRO A 211 29.68 11.59 -6.25
C PRO A 211 30.46 10.99 -5.06
N LYS A 212 29.76 10.27 -4.17
CA LYS A 212 30.43 9.43 -3.18
C LYS A 212 30.99 8.18 -3.86
N THR A 213 32.26 7.97 -3.57
CA THR A 213 33.17 6.94 -4.01
C THR A 213 32.60 5.52 -3.89
N ALA A 214 32.87 4.75 -4.94
CA ALA A 214 32.57 3.34 -5.12
C ALA A 214 33.12 2.46 -3.99
N ALA A 215 32.31 1.49 -3.57
CA ALA A 215 32.76 0.28 -2.91
C ALA A 215 33.20 -0.77 -3.96
N ALA A 216 34.22 -1.55 -3.59
CA ALA A 216 35.04 -2.46 -4.38
C ALA A 216 34.28 -3.54 -5.21
N PRO A 217 34.90 -4.09 -6.27
CA PRO A 217 34.22 -4.89 -7.29
C PRO A 217 33.95 -6.33 -6.83
N ALA A 218 32.69 -6.75 -6.92
CA ALA A 218 32.33 -8.17 -6.86
C ALA A 218 32.65 -8.82 -8.22
N LYS A 219 33.57 -9.78 -8.16
CA LYS A 219 34.06 -10.70 -9.21
C LYS A 219 33.16 -10.80 -10.45
N THR A 220 33.62 -10.19 -11.54
CA THR A 220 33.11 -10.36 -12.90
C THR A 220 33.15 -11.85 -13.28
N LEU A 221 31.99 -12.44 -13.56
CA LEU A 221 31.91 -13.78 -14.15
C LEU A 221 32.47 -13.72 -15.58
N PRO A 222 33.26 -14.72 -16.02
CA PRO A 222 33.90 -14.66 -17.32
C PRO A 222 32.87 -14.66 -18.46
N PRO A 223 33.11 -13.86 -19.53
CA PRO A 223 32.32 -13.92 -20.74
C PRO A 223 32.49 -15.30 -21.39
N ILE A 224 31.38 -15.90 -21.83
CA ILE A 224 31.42 -17.03 -22.75
C ILE A 224 31.52 -16.43 -24.16
N GLY A 225 32.39 -17.01 -24.99
CA GLY A 225 32.61 -16.55 -26.36
C GLY A 225 31.31 -16.40 -27.14
N GLY A 226 31.27 -15.33 -27.95
CA GLY A 226 30.16 -14.98 -28.84
C GLY A 226 29.19 -13.97 -28.22
N ASN A 227 29.39 -12.68 -28.52
CA ASN A 227 28.48 -11.51 -28.51
C ASN A 227 27.35 -11.37 -27.45
N GLU A 228 27.28 -12.18 -26.39
CA GLU A 228 26.22 -12.15 -25.38
C GLU A 228 26.68 -11.38 -24.13
N ILE A 229 25.91 -10.37 -23.72
CA ILE A 229 26.19 -9.54 -22.53
C ILE A 229 25.24 -9.96 -21.42
N ILE A 230 25.77 -10.29 -20.25
CA ILE A 230 24.97 -10.62 -19.07
C ILE A 230 24.59 -9.32 -18.37
N VAL A 231 23.30 -9.06 -18.28
CA VAL A 231 22.71 -7.91 -17.58
C VAL A 231 22.25 -8.40 -16.21
N ASP A 232 23.00 -7.99 -15.17
CA ASP A 232 22.63 -8.24 -13.76
C ASP A 232 21.50 -7.25 -13.37
N PRO A 233 20.39 -7.71 -12.79
CA PRO A 233 19.32 -6.84 -12.28
C PRO A 233 19.78 -5.78 -11.26
N VAL A 234 20.92 -5.99 -10.59
CA VAL A 234 21.49 -5.07 -9.60
C VAL A 234 22.33 -3.96 -10.26
N ASN A 235 22.75 -4.14 -11.52
CA ASN A 235 23.53 -3.15 -12.26
C ASN A 235 23.25 -3.24 -13.78
N PRO A 236 22.13 -2.66 -14.26
CA PRO A 236 21.70 -2.85 -15.64
C PRO A 236 22.61 -2.09 -16.62
N VAL A 237 23.25 -2.83 -17.52
CA VAL A 237 23.98 -2.27 -18.68
C VAL A 237 23.00 -2.13 -19.85
N PRO A 238 23.02 -1.00 -20.61
CA PRO A 238 22.15 -0.84 -21.77
C PRO A 238 22.42 -1.92 -22.83
N CYS A 239 21.36 -2.60 -23.25
CA CYS A 239 21.37 -3.65 -24.27
C CYS A 239 20.73 -3.11 -25.56
N ALA A 240 21.44 -3.22 -26.69
CA ALA A 240 20.95 -2.81 -28.01
C ALA A 240 20.13 -3.90 -28.74
N GLY A 241 19.88 -5.04 -28.08
CA GLY A 241 19.17 -6.19 -28.64
C GLY A 241 18.09 -6.76 -27.70
N SER A 242 17.70 -8.02 -27.91
CA SER A 242 16.65 -8.65 -27.10
C SER A 242 17.18 -9.20 -25.77
N LEU A 243 16.46 -8.94 -24.68
CA LEU A 243 16.77 -9.45 -23.34
C LEU A 243 16.03 -10.78 -23.10
N ILE A 244 16.78 -11.84 -22.83
CA ILE A 244 16.24 -13.19 -22.58
C ILE A 244 16.46 -13.56 -21.11
N PRO A 245 15.41 -13.95 -20.36
CA PRO A 245 15.55 -14.45 -18.99
C PRO A 245 16.35 -15.75 -18.95
N ALA A 246 17.32 -15.84 -18.04
CA ALA A 246 18.11 -17.04 -17.80
C ALA A 246 18.46 -17.20 -16.32
N LYS A 247 18.84 -18.43 -15.92
CA LYS A 247 19.40 -18.70 -14.59
C LYS A 247 20.88 -19.06 -14.69
N ARG A 248 21.72 -18.33 -13.94
CA ARG A 248 23.17 -18.60 -13.90
C ARG A 248 23.65 -18.60 -12.46
N GLY A 249 24.27 -19.70 -12.03
CA GLY A 249 24.77 -19.86 -10.65
C GLY A 249 23.67 -19.74 -9.57
N GLY A 250 22.43 -20.11 -9.88
CA GLY A 250 21.29 -20.01 -8.96
C GLY A 250 20.64 -18.63 -8.87
N ARG A 251 21.08 -17.65 -9.68
CA ARG A 251 20.49 -16.29 -9.74
C ARG A 251 19.80 -16.06 -11.08
N ASP A 252 18.70 -15.32 -11.05
CA ASP A 252 18.03 -14.85 -12.25
C ASP A 252 18.86 -13.73 -12.88
N VAL A 253 19.21 -13.90 -14.15
CA VAL A 253 20.00 -12.96 -14.96
C VAL A 253 19.30 -12.73 -16.30
N LEU A 254 19.56 -11.58 -16.93
CA LEU A 254 19.09 -11.29 -18.28
C LEU A 254 20.26 -11.43 -19.25
N ILE A 255 20.07 -12.17 -20.34
CA ILE A 255 21.06 -12.29 -21.42
C ILE A 255 20.65 -11.33 -22.53
N CYS A 256 21.52 -10.37 -22.82
CA CYS A 256 21.39 -9.49 -23.97
C CYS A 256 21.93 -10.18 -25.22
N LYS A 257 21.04 -10.42 -26.19
CA LYS A 257 21.40 -10.95 -27.50
C LYS A 257 21.33 -9.83 -28.54
N PRO A 258 22.47 -9.40 -29.14
CA PRO A 258 22.44 -8.42 -30.22
C PRO A 258 21.69 -9.00 -31.42
N ASN A 259 20.85 -8.18 -32.07
CA ASN A 259 20.20 -8.55 -33.33
C ASN A 259 21.21 -8.61 -34.48
#